data_AF-A0A2P2DFT6-F1
#
_entry.id   AF-A0A2P2DFT6-F1
#
_cell.length_a   1.000
_cell.length_b   1.000
_cell.length_c   1.000
_cell.angle_alpha   90.00
_cell.angle_beta   90.00
_cell.angle_gamma   90.00
#
_symmetry.space_group_name_H-M   'P 1'
#
loop_
_entity.id
_entity.type
_entity.pdbx_description
1 polymer ?
#
loop_
_entity_poly.entity_id
_entity_poly.type
_entity_poly.pdbx_seq_one_letter_code
_entity_poly.pdbx_strand_id
1 'polypeptide(L)'
;MVAETTIIENEEDEKRVLENHAFEKLRFGLANHIHYYKVKKTKNTVVEQRSGRKRLYDHNLILRSMFRNRILHHKYGSIGRLLDGASFIDFGSAILYEEGAVTVRDLYEDQFLARYIKKIVATDINDPEYDHTRYIEIHFTERDPFPFAFNEIPYRLDDPSYIRILTKLYTPNEFSPVIFRSTNSGPDLFYTVEEMKEHFRSVLDANPHRTILYFFNRYIFFRTPCESKFQLIGTIDEKVGVNHSFSAWRYVDWNKREFAEAIDPNFRYIRIADERNESKADRIDAMISGYSCQIQAKMKFYRHKFTKTMTK
;
A
#
# COMPACT_ATOMS: atom_id res chain seq x y z
N MET A 1 -8.52 26.28 -10.16
CA MET A 1 -8.69 25.50 -8.92
C MET A 1 -7.36 25.52 -8.20
N VAL A 2 -7.30 26.07 -6.99
CA VAL A 2 -6.08 26.07 -6.19
C VAL A 2 -5.81 24.62 -5.79
N ALA A 3 -4.64 24.08 -6.15
CA ALA A 3 -4.27 22.73 -5.74
C ALA A 3 -4.23 22.69 -4.21
N GLU A 4 -4.97 21.76 -3.59
CA GLU A 4 -4.87 21.55 -2.14
C GLU A 4 -3.41 21.22 -1.80
N THR A 5 -2.82 22.03 -0.92
CA THR A 5 -1.42 21.91 -0.51
C THR A 5 -1.16 20.67 0.35
N THR A 6 -2.22 20.13 0.97
CA THR A 6 -2.19 19.01 1.91
C THR A 6 -2.69 17.70 1.28
N ILE A 7 -1.99 16.61 1.56
CA ILE A 7 -2.29 15.25 1.06
C ILE A 7 -3.03 14.39 2.09
N ILE A 8 -2.94 14.77 3.37
CA ILE A 8 -3.56 14.08 4.50
C ILE A 8 -4.58 15.02 5.13
N GLU A 9 -5.70 14.46 5.60
CA GLU A 9 -6.83 15.24 6.13
C GLU A 9 -6.44 16.09 7.35
N ASN A 10 -5.62 15.53 8.25
CA ASN A 10 -5.17 16.23 9.43
C ASN A 10 -3.74 16.78 9.29
N GLU A 11 -3.56 18.05 9.62
CA GLU A 11 -2.29 18.76 9.47
C GLU A 11 -1.19 18.26 10.40
N GLU A 12 -1.52 17.83 11.63
CA GLU A 12 -0.53 17.28 12.57
C GLU A 12 -0.02 15.92 12.08
N ASP A 13 -0.95 15.09 11.57
CA ASP A 13 -0.61 13.81 10.94
C ASP A 13 0.26 14.02 9.71
N GLU A 14 -0.08 15.01 8.86
CA GLU A 14 0.74 15.35 7.71
C GLU A 14 2.14 15.81 8.13
N LYS A 15 2.24 16.77 9.06
CA LYS A 15 3.53 17.27 9.55
C LYS A 15 4.42 16.14 10.05
N ARG A 16 3.88 15.22 10.86
CA ARG A 16 4.59 14.04 11.37
C ARG A 16 5.09 13.13 10.25
N VAL A 17 4.29 12.91 9.20
CA VAL A 17 4.69 12.10 8.05
C VAL A 17 5.82 12.78 7.27
N LEU A 18 5.72 14.09 7.02
CA LEU A 18 6.72 14.84 6.27
C LEU A 18 8.07 14.88 7.00
N GLU A 19 8.05 15.15 8.31
CA GLU A 19 9.26 15.19 9.14
C GLU A 19 9.97 13.83 9.18
N ASN A 20 9.21 12.75 9.40
CA ASN A 20 9.78 11.41 9.41
C ASN A 20 10.28 10.98 8.03
N HIS A 21 9.55 11.29 6.95
CA HIS A 21 10.00 10.97 5.59
C HIS A 21 11.32 11.67 5.25
N ALA A 22 11.46 12.96 5.60
CA ALA A 22 12.70 13.68 5.43
C ALA A 22 13.85 13.03 6.21
N PHE A 23 13.61 12.63 7.46
CA PHE A 23 14.60 11.96 8.29
C PHE A 23 15.01 10.60 7.75
N GLU A 24 14.04 9.76 7.38
CA GLU A 24 14.28 8.43 6.79
C GLU A 24 15.07 8.54 5.48
N LYS A 25 14.70 9.46 4.58
CA LYS A 25 15.45 9.70 3.34
C LYS A 25 16.90 10.11 3.64
N LEU A 26 17.12 11.07 4.53
CA LEU A 26 18.47 11.52 4.89
C LEU A 26 19.32 10.38 5.46
N ARG A 27 18.71 9.54 6.30
CA ARG A 27 19.42 8.46 6.99
C ARG A 27 19.67 7.25 6.11
N PHE A 28 18.76 6.97 5.17
CA PHE A 28 18.70 5.67 4.50
C PHE A 28 18.47 5.71 2.98
N GLY A 29 17.92 6.80 2.46
CA GLY A 29 17.56 6.98 1.05
C GLY A 29 18.64 7.64 0.19
N LEU A 30 19.75 8.11 0.79
CA LEU A 30 20.86 8.70 0.03
C LEU A 30 21.78 7.63 -0.59
N ALA A 31 22.34 7.93 -1.77
CA ALA A 31 23.19 7.01 -2.55
C ALA A 31 24.39 6.46 -1.75
N ASN A 32 25.03 7.29 -0.93
CA ASN A 32 26.14 6.89 -0.08
C ASN A 32 25.71 5.89 1.02
N HIS A 33 24.53 6.04 1.61
CA HIS A 33 24.03 5.13 2.65
C HIS A 33 23.59 3.78 2.07
N ILE A 34 23.05 3.77 0.85
CA ILE A 34 22.67 2.55 0.12
C ILE A 34 23.86 1.60 -0.08
N HIS A 35 25.09 2.13 -0.19
CA HIS A 35 26.31 1.33 -0.37
C HIS A 35 26.77 0.56 0.89
N TYR A 36 26.39 0.98 2.11
CA TYR A 36 26.94 0.46 3.38
C TYR A 36 26.04 -0.54 4.13
N TYR A 37 24.87 -0.91 3.60
CA TYR A 37 23.99 -1.87 4.27
C TYR A 37 24.59 -3.27 4.37
N LYS A 38 24.42 -3.92 5.53
CA LYS A 38 25.08 -5.20 5.88
C LYS A 38 24.79 -6.27 4.81
N VAL A 39 25.85 -6.87 4.33
CA VAL A 39 25.87 -7.54 3.04
C VAL A 39 25.46 -9.01 3.20
N LYS A 40 24.35 -9.40 2.60
CA LYS A 40 24.25 -10.73 2.00
C LYS A 40 24.13 -10.46 0.50
N LYS A 41 25.25 -10.63 -0.21
CA LYS A 41 25.34 -10.47 -1.66
C LYS A 41 24.63 -11.66 -2.28
N THR A 42 23.33 -11.56 -2.56
CA THR A 42 22.73 -12.33 -3.65
C THR A 42 23.10 -11.59 -4.93
N LYS A 43 24.10 -12.13 -5.65
CA LYS A 43 24.60 -11.70 -6.98
C LYS A 43 24.07 -10.32 -7.42
N ASN A 44 24.72 -9.27 -6.90
CA ASN A 44 24.59 -7.86 -7.30
C ASN A 44 23.33 -7.08 -6.88
N THR A 45 22.51 -7.57 -5.94
CA THR A 45 21.44 -6.75 -5.30
C THR A 45 21.67 -6.52 -3.81
N VAL A 46 21.41 -5.29 -3.34
CA VAL A 46 21.49 -4.86 -1.92
C VAL A 46 20.14 -5.06 -1.18
N VAL A 47 19.27 -5.90 -1.75
CA VAL A 47 17.84 -5.94 -1.44
C VAL A 47 17.49 -6.97 -0.35
N GLU A 48 18.26 -8.05 -0.19
CA GLU A 48 17.93 -9.21 0.67
C GLU A 48 17.75 -8.83 2.17
N GLN A 49 18.36 -7.73 2.63
CA GLN A 49 18.15 -7.23 4.00
C GLN A 49 16.88 -6.40 4.18
N ARG A 50 16.31 -5.84 3.10
CA ARG A 50 15.22 -4.88 3.18
C ARG A 50 13.84 -5.54 3.08
N SER A 51 13.73 -6.72 2.49
CA SER A 51 12.45 -7.34 2.07
C SER A 51 12.13 -8.70 2.70
N GLY A 52 12.89 -9.14 3.73
CA GLY A 52 12.70 -10.48 4.30
C GLY A 52 11.23 -10.77 4.62
N ARG A 53 10.73 -11.96 4.23
CA ARG A 53 9.32 -12.42 4.34
C ARG A 53 8.61 -12.09 5.66
N LYS A 54 9.37 -11.91 6.73
CA LYS A 54 8.84 -11.65 8.08
C LYS A 54 8.77 -10.16 8.44
N ARG A 55 9.52 -9.30 7.76
CA ARG A 55 9.53 -7.85 8.01
C ARG A 55 8.18 -7.20 7.67
N LEU A 56 7.52 -7.69 6.61
CA LEU A 56 6.21 -7.20 6.17
C LEU A 56 5.04 -8.03 6.72
N TYR A 57 5.31 -9.03 7.57
CA TYR A 57 4.28 -9.90 8.15
C TYR A 57 3.25 -9.14 9.00
N ASP A 58 3.64 -8.02 9.61
CA ASP A 58 2.71 -7.14 10.33
C ASP A 58 1.62 -6.58 9.37
N HIS A 59 1.93 -6.33 8.09
CA HIS A 59 0.90 -5.99 7.10
C HIS A 59 -0.10 -7.12 6.89
N ASN A 60 0.35 -8.38 6.90
CA ASN A 60 -0.53 -9.53 6.77
C ASN A 60 -1.46 -9.62 7.99
N LEU A 61 -0.94 -9.46 9.21
CA LEU A 61 -1.74 -9.44 10.43
C LEU A 61 -2.79 -8.33 10.41
N ILE A 62 -2.43 -7.15 9.93
CA ILE A 62 -3.32 -6.00 9.78
C ILE A 62 -4.39 -6.27 8.74
N LEU A 63 -4.02 -6.74 7.54
CA LEU A 63 -4.96 -7.10 6.48
C LEU A 63 -5.93 -8.20 6.93
N ARG A 64 -5.43 -9.24 7.60
CA ARG A 64 -6.28 -10.30 8.17
C ARG A 64 -7.31 -9.71 9.13
N SER A 65 -6.88 -8.79 9.99
CA SER A 65 -7.77 -8.13 10.95
C SER A 65 -8.78 -7.20 10.27
N MET A 66 -8.37 -6.47 9.22
CA MET A 66 -9.29 -5.68 8.38
C MET A 66 -10.37 -6.57 7.75
N PHE A 67 -9.99 -7.64 7.03
CA PHE A 67 -10.93 -8.55 6.37
C PHE A 67 -11.77 -9.40 7.35
N ARG A 68 -11.33 -9.54 8.61
CA ARG A 68 -12.14 -10.06 9.71
C ARG A 68 -13.12 -9.03 10.29
N ASN A 69 -13.17 -7.82 9.75
CA ASN A 69 -13.98 -6.70 10.23
C ASN A 69 -13.62 -6.27 11.66
N ARG A 70 -12.33 -6.36 12.04
CA ARG A 70 -11.86 -5.88 13.35
C ARG A 70 -11.47 -4.41 13.33
N ILE A 71 -11.17 -3.86 12.16
CA ILE A 71 -10.83 -2.44 12.00
C ILE A 71 -12.01 -1.72 11.36
N LEU A 72 -12.63 -0.83 12.13
CA LEU A 72 -13.82 -0.10 11.72
C LEU A 72 -13.50 1.38 11.63
N HIS A 73 -13.80 1.98 10.49
CA HIS A 73 -13.78 3.42 10.33
C HIS A 73 -15.02 4.04 10.98
N HIS A 74 -14.87 5.12 11.74
CA HIS A 74 -15.99 5.76 12.46
C HIS A 74 -17.12 6.20 11.51
N LYS A 75 -16.77 6.72 10.34
CA LYS A 75 -17.73 7.19 9.31
C LYS A 75 -18.22 6.11 8.36
N TYR A 76 -17.39 5.12 8.04
CA TYR A 76 -17.61 4.23 6.89
C TYR A 76 -17.79 2.76 7.28
N GLY A 77 -17.63 2.44 8.56
CA GLY A 77 -17.79 1.08 9.04
C GLY A 77 -16.60 0.18 8.75
N SER A 78 -16.86 -1.10 8.53
CA SER A 78 -15.79 -2.09 8.30
C SER A 78 -14.94 -1.76 7.08
N ILE A 79 -13.65 -1.52 7.32
CA ILE A 79 -12.66 -1.30 6.26
C ILE A 79 -12.52 -2.56 5.39
N GLY A 80 -12.56 -3.75 5.99
CA GLY A 80 -12.48 -5.01 5.25
C GLY A 80 -13.58 -5.18 4.20
N ARG A 81 -14.82 -4.76 4.51
CA ARG A 81 -15.93 -4.80 3.54
C ARG A 81 -15.71 -3.83 2.40
N LEU A 82 -15.16 -2.65 2.69
CA LEU A 82 -14.87 -1.62 1.67
C LEU A 82 -13.72 -2.01 0.75
N LEU A 83 -12.88 -2.95 1.17
CA LEU A 83 -11.74 -3.49 0.42
C LEU A 83 -12.00 -4.87 -0.19
N ASP A 84 -13.21 -5.40 -0.09
CA ASP A 84 -13.52 -6.73 -0.62
C ASP A 84 -13.27 -6.81 -2.14
N GLY A 85 -12.57 -7.85 -2.58
CA GLY A 85 -12.15 -8.01 -3.97
C GLY A 85 -11.06 -7.03 -4.43
N ALA A 86 -10.31 -6.41 -3.51
CA ALA A 86 -9.23 -5.49 -3.86
C ALA A 86 -8.12 -6.15 -4.66
N SER A 87 -7.48 -5.34 -5.50
CA SER A 87 -6.18 -5.70 -6.10
C SER A 87 -5.06 -5.12 -5.25
N PHE A 88 -4.06 -5.94 -4.94
CA PHE A 88 -2.87 -5.56 -4.19
C PHE A 88 -1.73 -5.25 -5.17
N ILE A 89 -1.18 -4.04 -5.10
CA ILE A 89 -0.10 -3.56 -5.97
C ILE A 89 1.05 -3.06 -5.09
N ASP A 90 2.20 -3.70 -5.22
CA ASP A 90 3.41 -3.39 -4.45
C ASP A 90 4.42 -2.62 -5.30
N PHE A 91 4.65 -1.36 -4.96
CA PHE A 91 5.61 -0.46 -5.60
C PHE A 91 7.02 -0.72 -5.07
N GLY A 92 7.90 -1.15 -5.97
CA GLY A 92 9.28 -1.50 -5.62
C GLY A 92 9.34 -2.77 -4.78
N SER A 93 8.76 -3.87 -5.25
CA SER A 93 8.84 -5.21 -4.64
C SER A 93 10.26 -5.79 -4.60
N ALA A 94 11.21 -5.15 -5.27
CA ALA A 94 12.62 -5.47 -5.27
C ALA A 94 12.85 -6.96 -5.62
N ILE A 95 12.59 -7.29 -6.88
CA ILE A 95 12.53 -8.65 -7.37
C ILE A 95 13.96 -9.21 -7.40
N LEU A 96 14.18 -10.28 -6.64
CA LEU A 96 15.51 -10.87 -6.47
C LEU A 96 15.76 -11.99 -7.47
N TYR A 97 16.99 -12.04 -7.99
CA TYR A 97 17.48 -13.23 -8.70
C TYR A 97 17.38 -14.46 -7.78
N GLU A 98 16.82 -15.54 -8.31
CA GLU A 98 16.55 -16.82 -7.62
C GLU A 98 15.38 -16.83 -6.63
N GLU A 99 15.18 -15.78 -5.82
CA GLU A 99 14.15 -15.74 -4.77
C GLU A 99 12.81 -15.11 -5.21
N GLY A 100 12.83 -14.34 -6.30
CA GLY A 100 11.68 -13.65 -6.86
C GLY A 100 11.20 -12.46 -6.04
N ALA A 101 9.89 -12.17 -6.11
CA ALA A 101 9.27 -11.06 -5.36
C ALA A 101 8.88 -11.50 -3.95
N VAL A 102 9.87 -11.60 -3.06
CA VAL A 102 9.73 -12.10 -1.68
C VAL A 102 8.72 -11.27 -0.86
N THR A 103 8.59 -9.97 -1.16
CA THR A 103 7.69 -9.05 -0.45
C THR A 103 6.22 -9.37 -0.65
N VAL A 104 5.81 -9.91 -1.80
CA VAL A 104 4.40 -10.22 -2.11
C VAL A 104 4.10 -11.72 -1.98
N ARG A 105 5.13 -12.54 -1.88
CA ARG A 105 5.00 -14.00 -1.78
C ARG A 105 4.33 -14.41 -0.47
N ASP A 106 4.63 -13.72 0.63
CA ASP A 106 3.99 -13.94 1.93
C ASP A 106 2.47 -13.66 1.90
N LEU A 107 2.04 -12.62 1.18
CA LEU A 107 0.64 -12.32 0.93
C LEU A 107 -0.03 -13.38 0.06
N TYR A 108 0.68 -13.86 -0.96
CA TYR A 108 0.19 -14.94 -1.83
C TYR A 108 0.03 -16.27 -1.08
N GLU A 109 0.99 -16.61 -0.22
CA GLU A 109 1.00 -17.84 0.58
C GLU A 109 0.01 -17.79 1.76
N ASP A 110 -0.49 -16.60 2.14
CA ASP A 110 -1.52 -16.46 3.17
C ASP A 110 -2.90 -16.91 2.65
N GLN A 111 -3.27 -18.15 2.99
CA GLN A 111 -4.54 -18.78 2.61
C GLN A 111 -5.80 -18.02 3.05
N PHE A 112 -5.72 -17.20 4.11
CA PHE A 112 -6.84 -16.37 4.53
C PHE A 112 -6.99 -15.18 3.58
N LEU A 113 -5.89 -14.46 3.32
CA LEU A 113 -5.88 -13.26 2.48
C LEU A 113 -6.14 -13.58 1.01
N ALA A 114 -5.70 -14.75 0.52
CA ALA A 114 -5.92 -15.21 -0.84
C ALA A 114 -7.41 -15.27 -1.26
N ARG A 115 -8.34 -15.31 -0.29
CA ARG A 115 -9.78 -15.30 -0.55
C ARG A 115 -10.36 -13.91 -0.79
N TYR A 116 -9.68 -12.86 -0.31
CA TYR A 116 -10.15 -11.48 -0.34
C TYR A 116 -9.39 -10.62 -1.36
N ILE A 117 -8.11 -10.93 -1.59
CA ILE A 117 -7.26 -10.23 -2.56
C ILE A 117 -7.43 -10.89 -3.93
N LYS A 118 -8.00 -10.16 -4.88
CA LYS A 118 -8.33 -10.68 -6.21
C LYS A 118 -7.10 -10.88 -7.10
N LYS A 119 -6.16 -9.94 -7.02
CA LYS A 119 -4.91 -9.92 -7.78
C LYS A 119 -3.79 -9.40 -6.90
N ILE A 120 -2.63 -10.04 -6.99
CA ILE A 120 -1.38 -9.58 -6.39
C ILE A 120 -0.46 -9.21 -7.53
N VAL A 121 0.14 -8.03 -7.43
CA VAL A 121 1.03 -7.45 -8.44
C VAL A 121 2.30 -7.02 -7.73
N ALA A 122 3.42 -7.64 -8.10
CA ALA A 122 4.75 -7.14 -7.78
C ALA A 122 5.16 -6.11 -8.83
N THR A 123 5.80 -5.01 -8.43
CA THR A 123 6.40 -4.11 -9.40
C THR A 123 7.85 -3.83 -9.08
N ASP A 124 8.69 -3.66 -10.09
CA ASP A 124 10.08 -3.27 -9.87
C ASP A 124 10.43 -2.01 -10.63
N ILE A 125 11.38 -1.24 -10.09
CA ILE A 125 11.79 0.02 -10.68
C ILE A 125 12.68 -0.29 -11.88
N ASN A 126 12.22 0.08 -13.06
CA ASN A 126 13.06 0.13 -14.24
C ASN A 126 13.80 1.46 -14.24
N ASP A 127 15.11 1.41 -13.98
CA ASP A 127 16.03 2.52 -14.10
C ASP A 127 16.93 2.29 -15.34
N PRO A 128 16.69 3.02 -16.45
CA PRO A 128 17.49 2.90 -17.65
C PRO A 128 18.98 3.23 -17.45
N GLU A 129 19.32 4.00 -16.41
CA GLU A 129 20.72 4.35 -16.11
C GLU A 129 21.49 3.19 -15.47
N TYR A 130 20.80 2.16 -14.97
CA TYR A 130 21.39 1.01 -14.28
C TYR A 130 20.85 -0.33 -14.84
N ASP A 131 21.30 -0.73 -16.03
CA ASP A 131 20.90 -1.98 -16.72
C ASP A 131 20.99 -3.26 -15.87
N HIS A 132 21.83 -3.27 -14.83
CA HIS A 132 22.07 -4.44 -13.98
C HIS A 132 21.00 -4.69 -12.91
N THR A 133 19.99 -3.82 -12.79
CA THR A 133 18.86 -3.97 -11.86
C THR A 133 17.62 -4.62 -12.51
N ARG A 134 17.70 -4.97 -13.80
CA ARG A 134 16.60 -5.53 -14.60
C ARG A 134 16.40 -7.04 -14.38
N TYR A 135 16.00 -7.44 -13.17
CA TYR A 135 15.72 -8.85 -12.84
C TYR A 135 14.49 -9.43 -13.55
N ILE A 136 13.65 -8.56 -14.11
CA ILE A 136 12.41 -8.93 -14.82
C ILE A 136 12.71 -9.62 -16.15
N GLU A 137 13.68 -9.13 -16.93
CA GLU A 137 14.07 -9.71 -18.22
C GLU A 137 14.65 -11.14 -18.07
N ILE A 138 15.41 -11.37 -17.00
CA ILE A 138 15.98 -12.69 -16.68
C ILE A 138 14.88 -13.69 -16.29
N HIS A 139 13.85 -13.24 -15.58
CA HIS A 139 12.73 -14.11 -15.20
C HIS A 139 11.82 -14.49 -16.37
N PHE A 140 11.59 -13.58 -17.33
CA PHE A 140 10.77 -13.87 -18.51
C PHE A 140 11.37 -14.96 -19.41
N THR A 141 12.68 -15.20 -19.32
CA THR A 141 13.42 -16.05 -20.25
C THR A 141 13.87 -17.39 -19.66
N GLU A 142 14.09 -17.48 -18.34
CA GLU A 142 14.82 -18.64 -17.75
C GLU A 142 14.03 -19.49 -16.73
N ARG A 143 12.78 -19.18 -16.35
CA ARG A 143 12.09 -19.85 -15.22
C ARG A 143 10.59 -20.06 -15.34
N ASP A 144 10.08 -20.94 -14.47
CA ASP A 144 8.65 -21.11 -14.20
C ASP A 144 7.99 -19.76 -13.85
N PRO A 145 6.77 -19.49 -14.37
CA PRO A 145 6.08 -18.24 -14.13
C PRO A 145 5.77 -18.04 -12.65
N PHE A 146 5.94 -16.80 -12.16
CA PHE A 146 5.52 -16.44 -10.82
C PHE A 146 4.01 -16.67 -10.62
N PRO A 147 3.57 -17.01 -9.39
CA PRO A 147 2.17 -17.22 -9.11
C PRO A 147 1.34 -15.92 -9.03
N PHE A 148 1.96 -14.78 -9.30
CA PHE A 148 1.37 -13.43 -9.28
C PHE A 148 1.88 -12.61 -10.46
N ALA A 149 1.18 -11.52 -10.78
CA ALA A 149 1.57 -10.64 -11.88
C ALA A 149 2.79 -9.80 -11.49
N PHE A 150 3.57 -9.40 -12.49
CA PHE A 150 4.72 -8.52 -12.32
C PHE A 150 4.78 -7.47 -13.42
N ASN A 151 5.22 -6.25 -13.07
CA ASN A 151 5.37 -5.13 -13.99
C ASN A 151 6.60 -4.30 -13.66
N GLU A 152 7.19 -3.70 -14.69
CA GLU A 152 8.14 -2.61 -14.51
C GLU A 152 7.40 -1.29 -14.28
N ILE A 153 7.95 -0.47 -13.39
CA ILE A 153 7.50 0.89 -13.11
C ILE A 153 8.65 1.89 -13.25
N PRO A 154 8.38 3.15 -13.64
CA PRO A 154 9.41 4.17 -13.64
C PRO A 154 9.90 4.46 -12.22
N TYR A 155 11.11 5.03 -12.10
CA TYR A 155 11.64 5.51 -10.83
C TYR A 155 10.68 6.49 -10.14
N ARG A 156 10.05 7.40 -10.90
CA ARG A 156 9.01 8.31 -10.41
C ARG A 156 7.62 7.87 -10.83
N LEU A 157 6.76 7.62 -9.85
CA LEU A 157 5.32 7.39 -9.99
C LEU A 157 4.56 8.67 -9.67
N ASP A 158 4.84 9.74 -10.40
CA ASP A 158 4.25 11.07 -10.25
C ASP A 158 3.28 11.42 -11.40
N ASP A 159 3.15 10.59 -12.44
CA ASP A 159 2.10 10.74 -13.46
C ASP A 159 0.83 9.95 -13.09
N PRO A 160 -0.32 10.61 -12.84
CA PRO A 160 -1.58 9.92 -12.56
C PRO A 160 -2.07 9.07 -13.73
N SER A 161 -1.68 9.36 -14.97
CA SER A 161 -2.09 8.57 -16.14
C SER A 161 -1.44 7.18 -16.10
N TYR A 162 -0.16 7.12 -15.77
CA TYR A 162 0.56 5.86 -15.61
C TYR A 162 -0.02 5.01 -14.47
N ILE A 163 -0.25 5.59 -13.29
CA ILE A 163 -0.87 4.89 -12.15
C ILE A 163 -2.27 4.38 -12.52
N ARG A 164 -3.05 5.17 -13.28
CA ARG A 164 -4.38 4.77 -13.75
C ARG A 164 -4.34 3.59 -14.70
N ILE A 165 -3.35 3.54 -15.61
CA ILE A 165 -3.14 2.40 -16.51
C ILE A 165 -2.82 1.16 -15.69
N LEU A 166 -1.87 1.27 -14.75
CA LEU A 166 -1.46 0.17 -13.89
C LEU A 166 -2.64 -0.40 -13.08
N THR A 167 -3.45 0.46 -12.45
CA THR A 167 -4.61 0.00 -11.67
C THR A 167 -5.69 -0.59 -12.56
N LYS A 168 -5.97 0.00 -13.73
CA LYS A 168 -6.98 -0.50 -14.67
C LYS A 168 -6.64 -1.89 -15.21
N LEU A 169 -5.35 -2.21 -15.37
CA LEU A 169 -4.91 -3.53 -15.84
C LEU A 169 -5.31 -4.66 -14.90
N TYR A 170 -5.30 -4.41 -13.58
CA TYR A 170 -5.49 -5.45 -12.57
C TYR A 170 -6.82 -5.41 -11.83
N THR A 171 -7.59 -4.34 -12.01
CA THR A 171 -8.90 -4.18 -11.37
C THR A 171 -10.03 -4.43 -12.37
N PRO A 172 -11.14 -5.09 -11.96
CA PRO A 172 -12.22 -5.41 -12.88
C PRO A 172 -13.02 -4.19 -13.37
N ASN A 173 -13.06 -3.10 -12.60
CA ASN A 173 -13.71 -1.84 -12.99
C ASN A 173 -13.15 -0.65 -12.18
N GLU A 174 -13.56 0.57 -12.53
CA GLU A 174 -13.10 1.83 -11.90
C GLU A 174 -13.53 2.06 -10.45
N PHE A 175 -14.44 1.24 -9.91
CA PHE A 175 -14.91 1.30 -8.52
C PHE A 175 -14.29 0.22 -7.64
N SER A 176 -13.53 -0.71 -8.24
CA SER A 176 -12.92 -1.81 -7.48
C SER A 176 -11.85 -1.25 -6.55
N PRO A 177 -11.82 -1.68 -5.27
CA PRO A 177 -10.84 -1.18 -4.32
C PRO A 177 -9.41 -1.59 -4.70
N VAL A 178 -8.45 -0.81 -4.24
CA VAL A 178 -7.02 -1.07 -4.45
C VAL A 178 -6.29 -0.97 -3.13
N ILE A 179 -5.32 -1.87 -2.94
CA ILE A 179 -4.37 -1.83 -1.83
C ILE A 179 -3.01 -1.56 -2.46
N PHE A 180 -2.40 -0.44 -2.10
CA PHE A 180 -1.03 -0.12 -2.47
C PHE A 180 -0.09 -0.45 -1.33
N ARG A 181 1.14 -0.82 -1.67
CA ARG A 181 2.24 -0.88 -0.72
C ARG A 181 3.49 -0.27 -1.36
N SER A 182 4.22 0.53 -0.61
CA SER A 182 5.58 0.99 -0.93
C SER A 182 6.34 0.94 0.38
N THR A 183 7.21 -0.04 0.54
CA THR A 183 7.98 -0.21 1.77
C THR A 183 9.42 -0.63 1.50
N ASN A 184 10.36 0.24 1.88
CA ASN A 184 11.81 0.05 1.94
C ASN A 184 12.55 -0.05 0.60
N SER A 185 11.86 0.11 -0.52
CA SER A 185 12.43 -0.08 -1.86
C SER A 185 11.70 0.69 -2.96
N GLY A 186 10.84 1.63 -2.60
CA GLY A 186 10.05 2.42 -3.55
C GLY A 186 10.00 3.91 -3.21
N PRO A 187 8.93 4.60 -3.63
CA PRO A 187 8.64 6.00 -3.28
C PRO A 187 8.93 6.39 -1.83
N ASP A 188 8.68 5.46 -0.91
CA ASP A 188 8.75 5.65 0.54
C ASP A 188 10.15 5.87 1.13
N LEU A 189 11.19 5.61 0.35
CA LEU A 189 12.57 5.82 0.76
C LEU A 189 13.34 6.74 -0.18
N PHE A 190 13.04 6.66 -1.48
CA PHE A 190 13.82 7.37 -2.49
C PHE A 190 13.33 8.80 -2.74
N TYR A 191 12.07 9.11 -2.49
CA TYR A 191 11.49 10.40 -2.87
C TYR A 191 11.88 11.50 -1.90
N THR A 192 12.07 12.73 -2.38
CA THR A 192 12.06 13.93 -1.54
C THR A 192 10.66 14.10 -0.93
N VAL A 193 10.52 15.06 -0.01
CA VAL A 193 9.22 15.38 0.57
C VAL A 193 8.26 15.88 -0.51
N GLU A 194 8.76 16.67 -1.45
CA GLU A 194 8.01 17.21 -2.58
C GLU A 194 7.56 16.10 -3.54
N GLU A 195 8.50 15.21 -3.92
CA GLU A 195 8.22 14.05 -4.78
C GLU A 195 7.22 13.08 -4.13
N MET A 196 7.33 12.88 -2.81
CA MET A 196 6.35 12.09 -2.07
C MET A 196 4.96 12.74 -2.15
N LYS A 197 4.85 14.05 -1.95
CA LYS A 197 3.57 14.76 -2.07
C LYS A 197 2.97 14.63 -3.46
N GLU A 198 3.80 14.78 -4.50
CA GLU A 198 3.38 14.60 -5.89
C GLU A 198 2.88 13.18 -6.14
N HIS A 199 3.60 12.16 -5.67
CA HIS A 199 3.17 10.76 -5.76
C HIS A 199 1.80 10.52 -5.12
N PHE A 200 1.59 10.99 -3.89
CA PHE A 200 0.30 10.84 -3.21
C PHE A 200 -0.85 11.53 -3.97
N ARG A 201 -0.61 12.72 -4.51
CA ARG A 201 -1.59 13.41 -5.37
C ARG A 201 -1.89 12.60 -6.62
N SER A 202 -0.88 12.08 -7.27
CA SER A 202 -1.05 11.27 -8.50
C SER A 202 -1.79 9.96 -8.22
N VAL A 203 -1.59 9.34 -7.05
CA VAL A 203 -2.39 8.19 -6.60
C VAL A 203 -3.87 8.57 -6.43
N LEU A 204 -4.17 9.72 -5.80
CA LEU A 204 -5.55 10.20 -5.62
C LEU A 204 -6.21 10.54 -6.96
N ASP A 205 -5.52 11.27 -7.82
CA ASP A 205 -6.01 11.69 -9.15
C ASP A 205 -6.23 10.52 -10.10
N ALA A 206 -5.37 9.49 -10.04
CA ALA A 206 -5.52 8.26 -10.80
C ALA A 206 -6.74 7.43 -10.38
N ASN A 207 -7.15 7.53 -9.11
CA ASN A 207 -8.12 6.64 -8.49
C ASN A 207 -9.31 7.39 -7.83
N PRO A 208 -9.98 8.32 -8.53
CA PRO A 208 -10.96 9.22 -7.92
C PRO A 208 -12.19 8.47 -7.38
N HIS A 209 -12.51 7.30 -7.94
CA HIS A 209 -13.71 6.51 -7.63
C HIS A 209 -13.44 5.23 -6.82
N ARG A 210 -12.20 5.00 -6.39
CA ARG A 210 -11.81 3.80 -5.66
C ARG A 210 -11.64 4.06 -4.17
N THR A 211 -11.98 3.06 -3.37
CA THR A 211 -11.43 2.94 -2.02
C THR A 211 -9.97 2.52 -2.13
N ILE A 212 -9.10 3.19 -1.36
CA ILE A 212 -7.66 2.97 -1.35
C ILE A 212 -7.24 2.66 0.08
N LEU A 213 -6.48 1.59 0.25
CA LEU A 213 -5.62 1.37 1.41
C LEU A 213 -4.17 1.49 0.92
N TYR A 214 -3.33 2.23 1.62
CA TYR A 214 -1.94 2.41 1.22
C TYR A 214 -1.00 2.22 2.41
N PHE A 215 -0.23 1.13 2.39
CA PHE A 215 0.93 0.93 3.25
C PHE A 215 2.14 1.68 2.68
N PHE A 216 2.57 2.75 3.34
CA PHE A 216 3.68 3.58 2.87
C PHE A 216 4.71 3.75 3.98
N ASN A 217 5.91 3.20 3.80
CA ASN A 217 6.89 3.01 4.87
C ASN A 217 6.20 2.32 6.09
N ARG A 218 6.12 3.00 7.23
CA ARG A 218 5.41 2.52 8.43
C ARG A 218 3.95 2.92 8.52
N TYR A 219 3.49 3.81 7.64
CA TYR A 219 2.18 4.45 7.73
C TYR A 219 1.11 3.66 6.98
N ILE A 220 -0.10 3.70 7.52
CA ILE A 220 -1.26 3.04 6.95
C ILE A 220 -2.28 4.12 6.61
N PHE A 221 -2.43 4.41 5.34
CA PHE A 221 -3.36 5.40 4.84
C PHE A 221 -4.62 4.75 4.30
N PHE A 222 -5.76 5.40 4.51
CA PHE A 222 -7.05 4.98 3.99
C PHE A 222 -7.74 6.15 3.32
N ARG A 223 -8.44 5.88 2.22
CA ARG A 223 -9.25 6.88 1.52
C ARG A 223 -10.44 6.23 0.85
N THR A 224 -11.63 6.78 1.04
CA THR A 224 -12.82 6.41 0.27
C THR A 224 -13.06 7.41 -0.86
N PRO A 225 -13.88 7.09 -1.89
CA PRO A 225 -14.20 8.03 -2.96
C PRO A 225 -14.83 9.36 -2.51
N CYS A 226 -15.31 9.44 -1.28
CA CYS A 226 -15.94 10.65 -0.73
C CYS A 226 -14.96 11.62 -0.08
N GLU A 227 -13.70 11.20 0.12
CA GLU A 227 -12.65 12.07 0.64
C GLU A 227 -11.70 12.48 -0.49
N SER A 228 -11.25 13.74 -0.47
CA SER A 228 -10.23 14.23 -1.40
C SER A 228 -8.80 13.91 -0.92
N LYS A 229 -8.63 13.60 0.36
CA LYS A 229 -7.33 13.38 1.02
C LYS A 229 -7.26 12.01 1.68
N PHE A 230 -6.04 11.59 2.02
CA PHE A 230 -5.83 10.39 2.82
C PHE A 230 -6.08 10.63 4.31
N GLN A 231 -6.52 9.59 4.99
CA GLN A 231 -6.61 9.51 6.44
C GLN A 231 -5.50 8.58 6.94
N LEU A 232 -4.68 9.04 7.88
CA LEU A 232 -3.68 8.19 8.52
C LEU A 232 -4.37 7.34 9.57
N ILE A 233 -4.72 6.09 9.25
CA ILE A 233 -5.50 5.22 10.15
C ILE A 233 -4.65 4.45 11.16
N GLY A 234 -3.33 4.44 11.00
CA GLY A 234 -2.41 3.84 11.96
C GLY A 234 -0.99 3.75 11.43
N THR A 235 -0.11 3.21 12.25
CA THR A 235 1.26 2.87 11.87
C THR A 235 1.58 1.44 12.27
N ILE A 236 2.56 0.81 11.61
CA ILE A 236 3.10 -0.48 12.05
C ILE A 236 4.20 -0.26 13.10
N ASP A 237 4.52 -1.33 13.83
CA ASP A 237 5.63 -1.34 14.79
C ASP A 237 6.96 -0.99 14.10
N GLU A 238 7.49 0.19 14.40
CA GLU A 238 8.72 0.70 13.80
C GLU A 238 9.94 -0.18 14.08
N LYS A 239 9.94 -0.88 15.22
CA LYS A 239 11.08 -1.69 15.66
C LYS A 239 11.22 -2.94 14.80
N VAL A 240 10.10 -3.44 14.27
CA VAL A 240 10.02 -4.70 13.52
C VAL A 240 9.87 -4.43 12.03
N GLY A 241 8.87 -3.62 11.64
CA GLY A 241 8.47 -3.43 10.25
C GLY A 241 9.42 -2.56 9.43
N VAL A 242 10.01 -1.51 10.02
CA VAL A 242 10.82 -0.53 9.27
C VAL A 242 12.21 -0.29 9.84
N ASN A 243 12.63 -1.04 10.86
CA ASN A 243 13.97 -0.88 11.42
C ASN A 243 15.08 -1.29 10.42
N HIS A 244 15.79 -0.29 9.89
CA HIS A 244 16.91 -0.46 8.97
C HIS A 244 18.25 -0.72 9.68
N SER A 245 18.35 -0.43 10.98
CA SER A 245 19.61 -0.47 11.73
C SER A 245 19.84 -1.82 12.43
N PHE A 246 18.74 -2.51 12.79
CA PHE A 246 18.78 -3.75 13.55
C PHE A 246 17.68 -4.70 13.07
N SER A 247 18.04 -5.97 12.86
CA SER A 247 17.11 -7.02 12.46
C SER A 247 16.26 -7.52 13.64
N ALA A 248 15.48 -6.63 14.27
CA ALA A 248 14.66 -6.96 15.44
C ALA A 248 13.70 -8.13 15.17
N TRP A 249 13.23 -8.23 13.93
CA TRP A 249 12.36 -9.29 13.44
C TRP A 249 12.92 -10.71 13.67
N ARG A 250 14.25 -10.89 13.82
CA ARG A 250 14.86 -12.20 14.12
C ARG A 250 14.56 -12.70 15.53
N TYR A 251 14.24 -11.79 16.45
CA TYR A 251 13.99 -12.09 17.85
C TYR A 251 12.50 -12.16 18.18
N VAL A 252 11.63 -11.95 17.19
CA VAL A 252 10.18 -12.08 17.34
C VAL A 252 9.77 -13.55 17.21
N ASP A 253 8.98 -14.03 18.16
CA ASP A 253 8.27 -15.31 18.02
C ASP A 253 7.06 -15.10 17.11
N TRP A 254 7.27 -15.28 15.80
CA TRP A 254 6.26 -15.07 14.76
C TRP A 254 5.01 -15.94 14.90
N ASN A 255 5.12 -17.05 15.62
CA ASN A 255 3.97 -17.92 15.91
C ASN A 255 3.06 -17.32 17.00
N LYS A 256 3.58 -16.36 17.78
CA LYS A 256 2.86 -15.67 18.85
C LYS A 256 2.59 -14.21 18.56
N ARG A 257 3.21 -13.62 17.54
CA ARG A 257 3.00 -12.21 17.17
C ARG A 257 1.53 -11.94 16.86
N GLU A 258 0.93 -11.05 17.63
CA GLU A 258 -0.50 -10.72 17.52
C GLU A 258 -0.76 -9.39 16.81
N PHE A 259 -2.01 -9.20 16.36
CA PHE A 259 -2.46 -7.96 15.73
C PHE A 259 -2.25 -6.73 16.61
N ALA A 260 -2.51 -6.85 17.92
CA ALA A 260 -2.39 -5.73 18.86
C ALA A 260 -0.96 -5.20 18.96
N GLU A 261 0.03 -6.01 18.62
CA GLU A 261 1.42 -5.58 18.60
C GLU A 261 1.86 -5.09 17.22
N ALA A 262 1.17 -5.50 16.14
CA ALA A 262 1.51 -5.17 14.76
C ALA A 262 1.08 -3.76 14.34
N ILE A 263 0.10 -3.15 15.03
CA ILE A 263 -0.44 -1.84 14.69
C ILE A 263 -0.50 -0.91 15.90
N ASP A 264 -0.11 0.34 15.69
CA ASP A 264 -0.47 1.48 16.52
C ASP A 264 -1.61 2.26 15.82
N PRO A 265 -2.87 2.07 16.25
CA PRO A 265 -4.05 2.61 15.55
C PRO A 265 -4.22 4.11 15.80
N ASN A 266 -4.61 4.85 14.76
CA ASN A 266 -5.05 6.23 14.92
C ASN A 266 -6.55 6.27 15.26
N PHE A 267 -6.85 6.33 16.55
CA PHE A 267 -8.22 6.31 17.06
C PHE A 267 -9.08 7.51 16.64
N ARG A 268 -8.49 8.54 16.03
CA ARG A 268 -9.23 9.64 15.38
C ARG A 268 -10.13 9.14 14.25
N TYR A 269 -9.69 8.11 13.52
CA TYR A 269 -10.38 7.62 12.31
C TYR A 269 -11.00 6.23 12.49
N ILE A 270 -10.37 5.40 13.32
CA ILE A 270 -10.76 4.00 13.47
C ILE A 270 -11.04 3.62 14.92
N ARG A 271 -11.80 2.55 15.08
CA ARG A 271 -11.87 1.76 16.30
C ARG A 271 -11.51 0.31 16.00
N ILE A 272 -10.96 -0.36 17.01
CA ILE A 272 -10.70 -1.79 16.96
C ILE A 272 -11.86 -2.49 17.66
N ALA A 273 -12.56 -3.35 16.93
CA ALA A 273 -13.60 -4.20 17.51
C ALA A 273 -12.95 -5.41 18.18
N ASP A 274 -13.37 -5.71 19.41
CA ASP A 274 -13.04 -6.98 20.04
C ASP A 274 -13.56 -8.15 19.20
N GLU A 275 -12.91 -9.30 19.32
CA GLU A 275 -13.17 -10.50 18.51
C GLU A 275 -14.63 -11.02 18.56
N ARG A 276 -15.52 -10.41 19.36
CA ARG A 276 -16.88 -10.91 19.61
C ARG A 276 -18.04 -9.93 19.46
N ASN A 277 -17.88 -8.60 19.42
CA ASN A 277 -19.04 -7.69 19.45
C ASN A 277 -18.87 -6.44 18.59
N GLU A 278 -19.09 -6.56 17.28
CA GLU A 278 -19.80 -5.48 16.60
C GLU A 278 -21.28 -5.64 16.98
N SER A 279 -21.87 -4.60 17.59
CA SER A 279 -23.32 -4.63 17.77
C SER A 279 -23.99 -4.74 16.39
N LYS A 280 -25.14 -5.43 16.30
CA LYS A 280 -25.89 -5.52 15.03
C LYS A 280 -26.21 -4.12 14.47
N ALA A 281 -26.40 -3.13 15.34
CA ALA A 281 -26.61 -1.74 14.96
C ALA A 281 -25.37 -1.11 14.31
N ASP A 282 -24.19 -1.28 14.91
CA ASP A 282 -22.92 -0.81 14.33
C ASP A 282 -22.67 -1.41 12.94
N ARG A 283 -23.02 -2.69 12.73
CA ARG A 283 -22.91 -3.36 11.43
C ARG A 283 -23.84 -2.78 10.37
N ILE A 284 -25.03 -2.37 10.77
CA ILE A 284 -26.06 -1.81 9.88
C ILE A 284 -25.71 -0.37 9.53
N ASP A 285 -25.33 0.45 10.50
CA ASP A 285 -24.92 1.84 10.26
C ASP A 285 -23.67 1.92 9.39
N ALA A 286 -22.68 1.08 9.67
CA ALA A 286 -21.51 0.86 8.83
C ALA A 286 -21.87 0.51 7.37
N MET A 287 -22.85 -0.39 7.20
CA MET A 287 -23.32 -0.81 5.89
C MET A 287 -24.05 0.34 5.19
N ILE A 288 -24.91 1.08 5.87
CA ILE A 288 -25.66 2.19 5.26
C ILE A 288 -24.71 3.32 4.86
N SER A 289 -23.81 3.76 5.75
CA SER A 289 -22.92 4.89 5.48
C SER A 289 -21.84 4.57 4.44
N GLY A 290 -21.18 3.41 4.54
CA GLY A 290 -20.15 2.98 3.59
C GLY A 290 -20.70 2.78 2.17
N TYR A 291 -21.88 2.14 2.05
CA TYR A 291 -22.53 1.97 0.75
C TYR A 291 -23.04 3.30 0.20
N SER A 292 -23.52 4.23 1.03
CA SER A 292 -23.99 5.54 0.57
C SER A 292 -22.89 6.28 -0.21
N CYS A 293 -21.65 6.26 0.30
CA CYS A 293 -20.51 6.89 -0.35
C CYS A 293 -20.23 6.26 -1.73
N GLN A 294 -20.13 4.94 -1.79
CA GLN A 294 -19.85 4.23 -3.04
C GLN A 294 -20.98 4.36 -4.05
N ILE A 295 -22.24 4.35 -3.60
CA ILE A 295 -23.43 4.56 -4.43
C ILE A 295 -23.44 5.98 -4.99
N GLN A 296 -23.21 7.00 -4.17
CA GLN A 296 -23.13 8.39 -4.63
C GLN A 296 -22.01 8.59 -5.65
N ALA A 297 -20.83 8.02 -5.42
CA ALA A 297 -19.72 8.07 -6.36
C ALA A 297 -20.09 7.41 -7.71
N LYS A 298 -20.69 6.22 -7.68
CA LYS A 298 -21.19 5.53 -8.89
C LYS A 298 -22.24 6.35 -9.63
N MET A 299 -23.24 6.87 -8.92
CA MET A 299 -24.29 7.70 -9.52
C MET A 299 -23.73 8.96 -10.18
N LYS A 300 -22.82 9.68 -9.51
CA LYS A 300 -22.15 10.86 -10.06
C LYS A 300 -21.35 10.52 -11.31
N PHE A 301 -20.60 9.42 -11.29
CA PHE A 301 -19.83 8.95 -12.44
C PHE A 301 -20.72 8.63 -13.66
N TYR A 302 -21.73 7.78 -13.48
CA TYR A 302 -22.61 7.41 -14.59
C TYR A 302 -23.39 8.62 -15.12
N ARG A 303 -23.88 9.52 -14.26
CA ARG A 303 -24.52 10.77 -14.69
C ARG A 303 -23.62 11.59 -15.61
N HIS A 304 -22.34 11.77 -15.26
CA HIS A 304 -21.39 12.50 -16.09
C HIS A 304 -21.06 11.78 -17.40
N LYS A 305 -20.98 10.44 -17.37
CA LYS A 305 -20.74 9.64 -18.57
C LYS A 305 -21.91 9.74 -19.56
N PHE A 306 -23.14 9.66 -19.08
CA PHE A 306 -24.34 9.83 -19.90
C PHE A 306 -24.44 11.24 -20.49
N THR A 307 -24.25 12.30 -19.69
CA THR A 307 -24.30 13.67 -20.22
C THR A 307 -23.23 13.92 -21.30
N LYS A 308 -21.99 13.46 -21.10
CA LYS A 308 -20.93 13.57 -22.12
C LYS A 308 -21.23 12.80 -23.41
N THR A 309 -22.03 11.73 -23.33
CA THR A 309 -22.42 10.92 -24.50
C THR A 309 -23.58 11.57 -25.25
N MET A 310 -24.45 12.32 -24.56
CA MET A 310 -25.55 13.08 -25.18
C MET A 310 -25.14 14.42 -25.77
N THR A 311 -24.01 15.00 -25.35
CA THR A 311 -23.49 16.29 -25.87
C THR A 311 -22.40 16.12 -26.93
N LYS A 312 -22.25 14.92 -27.51
CA LYS A 312 -21.41 14.64 -28.69
C LYS A 312 -22.30 14.28 -29.87
#